data_AF-A0A800K230-F1
#
_entry.id   AF-A0A800K230-F1
#
_cell.length_a   1.000
_cell.length_b   1.000
_cell.length_c   1.000
_cell.angle_alpha   90.00
_cell.angle_beta   90.00
_cell.angle_gamma   90.00
#
_symmetry.space_group_name_H-M   'P 1'
#
loop_
_entity.id
_entity.type
_entity.pdbx_description
1 polymer ?
#
loop_
_entity_poly.entity_id
_entity_poly.type
_entity_poly.pdbx_seq_one_letter_code
_entity_poly.pdbx_strand_id
1 'polypeptide(L)'
;MDQGGTLGWHFDTNDGCAVSLLLQQADEGGHFEYTPFIRSDDDENYAEISRVFAGESELVRRPVMAPGTFTLFRGHRSLHRVTPVSRSTRDRLIMLFGYDQNPGMVYPESTVNDFRNPSSDPYYGRPA
;
A
#
# COMPACT_ATOMS: atom_id res chain seq x y z
N MET A 1 -9.89 8.94 -2.24
CA MET A 1 -9.33 9.65 -1.07
C MET A 1 -9.67 11.11 -1.25
N ASP A 2 -10.38 11.65 -0.28
CA ASP A 2 -10.69 13.06 -0.11
C ASP A 2 -9.51 13.80 0.55
N GLN A 3 -9.69 15.10 0.82
CA GLN A 3 -8.71 15.92 1.53
C GLN A 3 -8.42 15.36 2.93
N GLY A 4 -7.12 15.24 3.26
CA GLY A 4 -6.64 14.59 4.49
C GLY A 4 -6.52 13.06 4.37
N GLY A 5 -7.18 12.44 3.39
CA GLY A 5 -7.09 11.01 3.13
C GLY A 5 -5.64 10.56 2.89
N THR A 6 -5.25 9.47 3.56
CA THR A 6 -3.90 8.90 3.49
C THR A 6 -3.98 7.39 3.64
N LEU A 7 -2.93 6.70 3.22
CA LEU A 7 -2.68 5.32 3.59
C LEU A 7 -1.26 5.26 4.13
N GLY A 8 -1.13 4.99 5.43
CA GLY A 8 0.16 5.00 6.14
C GLY A 8 1.17 4.00 5.58
N TRP A 9 2.39 4.02 6.11
CA TRP A 9 3.38 3.01 5.75
C TRP A 9 2.89 1.61 6.11
N HIS A 10 2.90 0.71 5.14
CA HIS A 10 2.50 -0.68 5.31
C HIS A 10 3.20 -1.59 4.29
N PHE A 11 3.07 -2.89 4.53
CA PHE A 11 3.30 -3.93 3.55
C PHE A 11 1.96 -4.52 3.15
N ASP A 12 1.89 -5.05 1.94
CA ASP A 12 0.73 -5.83 1.55
C ASP A 12 0.82 -7.25 2.11
N THR A 13 -0.34 -7.85 2.34
CA THR A 13 -0.48 -9.24 2.78
C THR A 13 -0.44 -10.25 1.64
N ASN A 14 -0.48 -9.79 0.38
CA ASN A 14 -0.46 -10.66 -0.79
C ASN A 14 0.99 -10.92 -1.28
N ASP A 15 1.37 -12.19 -1.39
CA ASP A 15 2.74 -12.61 -1.72
C ASP A 15 3.10 -12.46 -3.21
N GLY A 16 2.10 -12.20 -4.05
CA GLY A 16 2.25 -11.99 -5.48
C GLY A 16 2.85 -10.62 -5.81
N CYS A 17 2.00 -9.72 -6.29
CA CYS A 17 2.34 -8.35 -6.66
C CYS A 17 1.14 -7.44 -6.38
N ALA A 18 1.43 -6.25 -5.91
CA ALA A 18 0.46 -5.17 -5.83
C ALA A 18 0.49 -4.41 -7.15
N VAL A 19 -0.69 -4.29 -7.75
CA VAL A 19 -0.87 -3.61 -9.02
C VAL A 19 -1.82 -2.47 -8.80
N SER A 20 -1.46 -1.28 -9.28
CA SER A 20 -2.32 -0.11 -9.19
C SER A 20 -2.45 0.63 -10.52
N LEU A 21 -3.62 1.19 -10.77
CA LEU A 21 -3.89 2.09 -11.89
C LEU A 21 -4.47 3.39 -11.35
N LEU A 22 -3.72 4.48 -11.47
CA LEU A 22 -4.19 5.80 -11.06
C LEU A 22 -5.23 6.30 -12.06
N LEU A 23 -6.46 6.53 -11.61
CA LEU A 23 -7.54 7.03 -12.47
C LEU A 23 -7.69 8.55 -12.38
N GLN A 24 -7.52 9.10 -11.18
CA GLN A 24 -7.62 10.53 -10.93
C GLN A 24 -6.63 10.90 -9.84
N GLN A 25 -5.76 11.87 -10.13
CA GLN A 25 -4.90 12.49 -9.13
C GLN A 25 -5.66 13.56 -8.34
N ALA A 26 -5.26 13.79 -7.08
CA ALA A 26 -5.63 14.99 -6.36
C ALA A 26 -4.93 16.22 -6.97
N ASP A 27 -5.31 17.43 -6.54
CA ASP A 27 -4.59 18.65 -6.92
C ASP A 27 -3.21 18.70 -6.23
N GLU A 28 -3.16 18.40 -4.93
CA GLU A 28 -1.93 18.37 -4.13
C GLU A 28 -1.89 17.18 -3.17
N GLY A 29 -0.69 16.64 -2.92
CA GLY A 29 -0.50 15.49 -2.05
C GLY A 29 -0.94 14.16 -2.69
N GLY A 30 -1.26 13.16 -1.86
CA GLY A 30 -1.67 11.84 -2.36
C GLY A 30 -0.58 11.10 -3.14
N HIS A 31 0.69 11.38 -2.85
CA HIS A 31 1.82 10.81 -3.57
C HIS A 31 2.10 9.39 -3.09
N PHE A 32 2.38 8.50 -4.04
CA PHE A 32 2.85 7.17 -3.72
C PHE A 32 4.34 7.24 -3.37
N GLU A 33 4.71 6.70 -2.22
CA GLU A 33 6.09 6.60 -1.76
C GLU A 33 6.38 5.16 -1.37
N TYR A 34 7.55 4.66 -1.73
CA TYR A 34 7.92 3.27 -1.46
C TYR A 34 9.43 3.04 -1.36
N THR A 35 9.82 2.00 -0.65
CA THR A 35 11.18 1.45 -0.61
C THR A 35 11.15 0.05 -1.23
N PRO A 36 11.67 -0.14 -2.45
CA PRO A 36 11.60 -1.44 -3.11
C PRO A 36 12.47 -2.47 -2.40
N PHE A 37 11.91 -3.66 -2.15
CA PHE A 37 12.65 -4.81 -1.61
C PHE A 37 13.43 -4.52 -0.32
N ILE A 38 12.88 -3.67 0.56
CA ILE A 38 13.52 -3.31 1.83
C ILE A 38 13.66 -4.52 2.76
N ARG A 39 12.78 -5.52 2.62
CA ARG A 39 12.82 -6.77 3.39
C ARG A 39 12.80 -8.00 2.48
N SER A 40 13.18 -9.13 3.06
CA SER A 40 13.19 -10.45 2.45
C SER A 40 12.63 -11.49 3.41
N ASP A 41 12.48 -12.72 2.93
CA ASP A 41 11.91 -13.82 3.73
C ASP A 41 12.81 -14.18 4.93
N ASP A 42 14.11 -13.88 4.84
CA ASP A 42 15.11 -14.18 5.88
C ASP A 42 15.50 -12.95 6.74
N ASP A 43 15.08 -11.74 6.34
CA ASP A 43 15.44 -10.50 7.03
C ASP A 43 14.37 -9.42 6.83
N GLU A 44 13.73 -9.02 7.93
CA GLU A 44 12.75 -7.94 7.98
C GLU A 44 13.37 -6.54 7.87
N ASN A 45 14.68 -6.40 8.09
CA ASN A 45 15.43 -5.15 7.99
C ASN A 45 14.85 -3.99 8.84
N TYR A 46 14.53 -4.29 10.11
CA TYR A 46 13.92 -3.34 11.05
C TYR A 46 14.74 -2.04 11.23
N ALA A 47 16.06 -2.11 11.10
CA ALA A 47 16.92 -0.94 11.22
C ALA A 47 16.64 0.09 10.11
N GLU A 48 16.58 -0.36 8.85
CA GLU A 48 16.29 0.55 7.74
C GLU A 48 14.82 0.99 7.74
N ILE A 49 13.88 0.11 8.12
CA ILE A 49 12.47 0.48 8.31
C ILE A 49 12.32 1.60 9.35
N SER A 50 13.06 1.53 10.46
CA SER A 50 13.06 2.57 11.48
C SER A 50 13.54 3.91 10.92
N ARG A 51 14.56 3.90 10.05
CA ARG A 51 15.02 5.10 9.34
C ARG A 51 13.98 5.64 8.37
N VAL A 52 13.21 4.78 7.68
CA VAL A 52 12.09 5.22 6.83
C VAL A 52 11.05 5.94 7.67
N PHE A 53 10.69 5.41 8.84
CA PHE A 53 9.72 6.05 9.75
C PHE A 53 10.23 7.36 10.34
N ALA A 54 11.53 7.46 10.61
CA ALA A 54 12.18 8.70 11.04
C ALA A 54 12.31 9.75 9.91
N GLY A 55 12.06 9.38 8.65
CA GLY A 55 12.27 10.26 7.49
C GLY A 55 13.75 10.43 7.11
N GLU A 56 14.60 9.51 7.55
CA GLU A 56 16.07 9.56 7.39
C GLU A 56 16.61 8.57 6.35
N SER A 57 15.73 7.72 5.80
CA SER A 57 16.11 6.75 4.76
C SER A 57 16.18 7.42 3.39
N GLU A 58 17.34 7.30 2.75
CA GLU A 58 17.55 7.72 1.36
C GLU A 58 16.98 6.72 0.34
N LEU A 59 16.50 5.55 0.80
CA LEU A 59 15.93 4.52 -0.08
C LEU A 59 14.49 4.84 -0.50
N VAL A 60 13.84 5.81 0.15
CA VAL A 60 12.46 6.20 -0.15
C VAL A 60 12.40 6.82 -1.54
N ARG A 61 11.58 6.21 -2.39
CA ARG A 61 11.32 6.67 -3.76
C ARG A 61 9.92 7.21 -3.87
N ARG A 62 9.78 8.28 -4.63
CA ARG A 62 8.48 8.89 -4.98
C ARG A 62 8.36 9.00 -6.50
N PRO A 63 7.86 7.96 -7.18
CA PRO A 63 7.65 8.03 -8.63
C PRO A 63 6.58 9.08 -8.95
N VAL A 64 6.76 9.79 -10.05
CA VAL A 64 5.74 10.70 -10.59
C VAL A 64 4.65 9.84 -11.24
N MET A 65 3.41 10.02 -10.80
CA MET A 65 2.26 9.31 -11.34
C MET A 65 1.23 10.31 -11.83
N ALA A 66 0.73 10.10 -13.05
CA ALA A 66 -0.40 10.82 -13.63
C ALA A 66 -1.58 9.85 -13.86
N PRO A 67 -2.82 10.34 -14.06
CA PRO A 67 -3.92 9.51 -14.53
C PRO A 67 -3.51 8.61 -15.71
N GLY A 68 -3.84 7.32 -15.64
CA GLY A 68 -3.40 6.29 -16.58
C GLY A 68 -2.09 5.59 -16.19
N THR A 69 -1.38 6.03 -15.16
CA THR A 69 -0.15 5.36 -14.70
C THR A 69 -0.49 4.02 -14.07
N PHE A 70 0.02 2.95 -14.68
CA PHE A 70 -0.03 1.59 -14.17
C PHE A 70 1.27 1.29 -13.42
N THR A 71 1.18 0.87 -12.16
CA THR A 71 2.34 0.53 -11.32
C THR A 71 2.25 -0.91 -10.87
N LEU A 72 3.34 -1.65 -11.05
CA LEU A 72 3.53 -3.03 -10.61
C LEU A 72 4.70 -3.08 -9.63
N PHE A 73 4.47 -3.56 -8.41
CA PHE A 73 5.52 -3.73 -7.41
C PHE A 73 5.19 -4.89 -6.45
N ARG A 74 6.20 -5.38 -5.71
CA ARG A 74 6.01 -6.44 -4.71
C ARG A 74 5.72 -5.82 -3.34
N GLY A 75 4.45 -5.59 -3.05
CA GLY A 75 3.97 -4.93 -1.83
C GLY A 75 4.34 -5.66 -0.55
N HIS A 76 4.37 -6.99 -0.56
CA HIS A 76 4.86 -7.78 0.58
C HIS A 76 6.33 -7.52 0.91
N ARG A 77 7.18 -7.14 -0.07
CA ARG A 77 8.62 -6.87 0.15
C ARG A 77 9.01 -5.40 0.12
N SER A 78 8.07 -4.51 -0.20
CA SER A 78 8.34 -3.10 -0.41
C SER A 78 7.46 -2.27 0.52
N LEU A 79 8.08 -1.61 1.49
CA LEU A 79 7.35 -0.74 2.41
C LEU A 79 6.85 0.48 1.64
N HIS A 80 5.55 0.76 1.70
CA HIS A 80 4.94 1.80 0.87
C HIS A 80 3.82 2.54 1.58
N ARG A 81 3.52 3.74 1.10
CA ARG A 81 2.46 4.60 1.60
C ARG A 81 1.86 5.47 0.51
N VAL A 82 0.74 6.10 0.83
CA VAL A 82 0.21 7.26 0.11
C VAL A 82 0.21 8.45 1.06
N THR A 83 1.00 9.48 0.75
CA THR A 83 1.05 10.71 1.56
C THR A 83 -0.34 11.33 1.68
N PRO A 84 -0.65 12.09 2.73
CA PRO A 84 -1.93 12.78 2.84
C PRO A 84 -2.26 13.60 1.60
N VAL A 85 -3.51 13.53 1.13
CA VAL A 85 -4.04 14.49 0.17
C VAL A 85 -4.11 15.83 0.88
N SER A 86 -3.44 16.83 0.33
CA SER A 86 -3.40 18.18 0.93
C SER A 86 -4.62 18.97 0.45
N ARG A 87 -4.44 20.09 -0.25
CA ARG A 87 -5.56 20.82 -0.82
C ARG A 87 -6.02 20.13 -2.11
N SER A 88 -7.31 19.82 -2.22
CA SER A 88 -7.86 19.29 -3.47
C SER A 88 -9.32 19.64 -3.65
N THR A 89 -9.69 19.99 -4.88
CA THR A 89 -11.08 20.19 -5.34
C THR A 89 -11.76 18.91 -5.79
N ARG A 90 -10.99 17.81 -5.87
CA ARG A 90 -11.44 16.51 -6.35
C ARG A 90 -10.74 15.36 -5.61
N ASP A 91 -11.39 14.21 -5.58
CA ASP A 91 -10.83 13.03 -4.93
C ASP A 91 -9.69 12.42 -5.74
N ARG A 92 -8.73 11.81 -5.05
CA ARG A 92 -7.79 10.87 -5.67
C ARG A 92 -8.48 9.51 -5.83
N LEU A 93 -8.56 9.03 -7.07
CA LEU A 93 -9.16 7.74 -7.42
C LEU A 93 -8.09 6.81 -7.98
N ILE A 94 -7.97 5.62 -7.41
CA ILE A 94 -7.01 4.59 -7.82
C ILE A 94 -7.71 3.24 -7.81
N MET A 95 -7.40 2.39 -8.78
CA MET A 95 -7.77 0.97 -8.73
C MET A 95 -6.58 0.18 -8.23
N LEU A 96 -6.84 -0.74 -7.30
CA LEU A 96 -5.88 -1.71 -6.81
C LEU A 96 -6.32 -3.09 -7.28
N PHE A 97 -5.39 -3.86 -7.82
CA PHE A 97 -5.59 -5.23 -8.24
C PHE A 97 -4.71 -6.13 -7.37
N GLY A 98 -5.33 -7.09 -6.70
CA GLY A 98 -4.64 -8.13 -5.95
C GLY A 98 -4.50 -9.38 -6.81
N TYR A 99 -3.28 -9.92 -6.87
CA TYR A 99 -2.99 -11.17 -7.56
C TYR A 99 -2.37 -12.17 -6.58
N ASP A 100 -2.82 -13.43 -6.65
CA ASP A 100 -2.22 -14.55 -5.94
C ASP A 100 -1.42 -15.42 -6.90
N GLN A 101 -0.40 -16.10 -6.39
CA GLN A 101 0.42 -17.02 -7.18
C GLN A 101 -0.27 -18.37 -7.38
N ASN A 102 -1.21 -18.74 -6.50
CA ASN A 102 -1.93 -20.01 -6.55
C ASN A 102 -3.19 -19.86 -7.40
N PRO A 103 -3.31 -20.61 -8.52
CA PRO A 103 -4.53 -20.61 -9.32
C PRO A 103 -5.76 -21.02 -8.49
N GLY A 104 -6.83 -20.26 -8.61
CA GLY A 104 -8.09 -20.54 -7.90
C GLY A 104 -8.10 -20.13 -6.42
N MET A 105 -7.09 -19.42 -5.93
CA MET A 105 -7.12 -18.85 -4.59
C MET A 105 -8.32 -17.92 -4.44
N VAL A 106 -9.13 -18.18 -3.42
CA VAL A 106 -10.19 -17.30 -2.95
C VAL A 106 -10.00 -17.08 -1.46
N TYR A 107 -10.20 -15.84 -1.00
CA TYR A 107 -10.14 -15.57 0.43
C TYR A 107 -11.21 -16.38 1.18
N PRO A 108 -10.89 -16.88 2.39
CA PRO A 108 -11.88 -17.51 3.25
C PRO A 108 -13.09 -16.59 3.47
N GLU A 109 -14.28 -17.17 3.64
CA GLU A 109 -15.51 -16.41 3.87
C GLU A 109 -15.39 -15.47 5.08
N SER A 110 -14.66 -15.89 6.12
CA SER A 110 -14.35 -15.05 7.28
C SER A 110 -13.62 -13.76 6.89
N THR A 111 -12.55 -13.86 6.10
CA THR A 111 -11.81 -12.70 5.58
C THR A 111 -12.70 -11.81 4.72
N VAL A 112 -13.53 -12.39 3.85
CA VAL A 112 -14.48 -11.63 3.02
C VAL A 112 -15.49 -10.87 3.89
N ASN A 113 -15.99 -11.50 4.95
CA ASN A 113 -16.91 -10.87 5.90
C ASN A 113 -16.24 -9.76 6.70
N ASP A 114 -14.97 -9.94 7.11
CA ASP A 114 -14.19 -8.90 7.80
C ASP A 114 -14.04 -7.65 6.90
N PHE A 115 -13.83 -7.82 5.58
CA PHE A 115 -13.78 -6.69 4.63
C PHE A 115 -15.15 -6.04 4.38
N ARG A 116 -16.23 -6.81 4.36
CA ARG A 116 -17.59 -6.29 4.12
C ARG A 116 -18.19 -5.62 5.35
N ASN A 117 -17.80 -6.06 6.54
CA ASN A 117 -18.29 -5.58 7.82
C ASN A 117 -17.10 -5.17 8.70
N PRO A 118 -16.37 -4.10 8.33
CA PRO A 118 -15.17 -3.71 9.04
C PRO A 118 -15.49 -3.35 10.50
N SER A 119 -14.69 -3.85 11.44
CA SER A 119 -14.68 -3.39 12.83
C SER A 119 -13.59 -2.34 13.03
N SER A 120 -13.84 -1.41 13.95
CA SER A 120 -12.82 -0.49 14.48
C SER A 120 -11.90 -1.15 15.50
N ASP A 121 -12.20 -2.38 15.92
CA ASP A 121 -11.37 -3.11 16.86
C ASP A 121 -10.00 -3.47 16.23
N PRO A 122 -8.91 -3.40 17.01
CA PRO A 122 -7.59 -3.78 16.52
C PRO A 122 -7.56 -5.25 16.07
N TYR A 123 -7.10 -5.49 14.84
CA TYR A 123 -6.91 -6.82 14.28
C TYR A 123 -5.54 -7.38 14.70
N TYR A 124 -5.54 -8.38 15.58
CA TYR A 124 -4.31 -8.98 16.11
C TYR A 124 -3.73 -10.12 15.26
N GLY A 125 -4.26 -10.33 14.04
CA GLY A 125 -3.93 -11.49 13.21
C GLY A 125 -4.65 -12.77 13.67
N ARG A 126 -4.74 -13.74 12.76
CA ARG A 126 -5.10 -15.12 13.12
C ARG A 126 -3.81 -15.95 13.16
N PRO A 127 -3.62 -16.83 14.16
CA PRO A 127 -2.53 -17.80 14.11
C PRO A 127 -2.62 -18.60 12.82
N ALA A 128 -1.47 -18.90 12.22
CA ALA A 128 -1.36 -19.79 11.07
C ALA A 128 -1.83 -21.21 11.40
#